data_AF-A0A1F6LQT1-F1
#
_entry.id   AF-A0A1F6LQT1-F1
#
_cell.length_a   1.000
_cell.length_b   1.000
_cell.length_c   1.000
_cell.angle_alpha   90.00
_cell.angle_beta   90.00
_cell.angle_gamma   90.00
#
_symmetry.space_group_name_H-M   'P 1'
#
loop_
_entity.id
_entity.type
_entity.pdbx_description
1 polymer ?
#
loop_
_entity_poly.entity_id
_entity_poly.type
_entity_poly.pdbx_seq_one_letter_code
_entity_poly.pdbx_strand_id
1 'polypeptide(L)'
;MLSNLGIQFSEFTQRVSWSNPTWDLFIVVFLLVGTLIYGFSMGRDRIIMIMVAVYMALVAVTNLPYVPQFGASVSLSNGFILKIGTFLGLFAILFFMLTRSALNHAIGGNGALGKWWHVLILSFLQVGMLISVVMSFLPAVWLEGLAALTRTVFVSAWGKFGWSLLPIFGLLVIGMSNERDRSNSYD
;
A
#
# COMPACT_ATOMS: atom_id res chain seq x y z
N MET A 1 -26.19 7.04 -8.78
CA MET A 1 -24.88 6.63 -8.25
C MET A 1 -24.25 7.67 -7.31
N LEU A 2 -24.30 8.98 -7.62
CA LEU A 2 -23.72 10.03 -6.74
C LEU A 2 -24.46 10.23 -5.40
N SER A 3 -25.79 10.00 -5.35
CA SER A 3 -26.57 10.07 -4.10
C SER A 3 -26.16 9.04 -3.04
N ASN A 4 -25.61 7.89 -3.46
CA ASN A 4 -25.22 6.80 -2.56
C ASN A 4 -23.89 7.09 -1.85
N LEU A 5 -23.00 7.89 -2.47
CA LEU A 5 -21.70 8.24 -1.91
C LEU A 5 -21.81 9.19 -0.71
N GLY A 6 -22.74 10.15 -0.76
CA GLY A 6 -22.99 11.05 0.37
C GLY A 6 -23.47 10.31 1.62
N ILE A 7 -24.35 9.32 1.43
CA ILE A 7 -24.86 8.47 2.52
C ILE A 7 -23.72 7.62 3.10
N GLN A 8 -22.91 6.98 2.26
CA GLN A 8 -21.76 6.18 2.71
C GLN A 8 -20.69 7.00 3.44
N PHE A 9 -20.45 8.24 3.02
CA PHE A 9 -19.52 9.13 3.70
C PHE A 9 -20.05 9.53 5.08
N SER A 10 -21.34 9.85 5.19
CA SER A 10 -21.96 10.16 6.49
C SER A 10 -21.88 8.97 7.45
N GLU A 11 -22.17 7.76 6.97
CA GLU A 11 -22.06 6.53 7.76
C GLU A 11 -20.61 6.28 8.21
N PHE A 12 -19.64 6.52 7.33
CA PHE A 12 -18.23 6.40 7.66
C PHE A 12 -17.82 7.35 8.79
N THR A 13 -18.18 8.64 8.70
CA THR A 13 -17.82 9.63 9.75
C THR A 13 -18.46 9.31 11.10
N GLN A 14 -19.64 8.69 11.12
CA GLN A 14 -20.30 8.27 12.36
C GLN A 14 -19.67 7.01 12.98
N ARG A 15 -19.11 6.12 12.15
CA ARG A 15 -18.43 4.89 12.61
C ARG A 15 -16.98 5.12 13.04
N VAL A 16 -16.36 6.20 12.54
CA VAL A 16 -15.02 6.62 12.98
C VAL A 16 -15.16 7.43 14.26
N SER A 17 -15.22 6.72 15.39
CA SER A 17 -15.19 7.34 16.72
C SER A 17 -13.85 7.08 17.40
N TRP A 18 -13.23 8.13 17.95
CA TRP A 18 -12.05 8.02 18.80
C TRP A 18 -12.34 7.29 20.13
N SER A 19 -13.61 7.29 20.57
CA SER A 19 -14.03 6.65 21.81
C SER A 19 -14.24 5.14 21.69
N ASN A 20 -14.41 4.62 20.47
CA ASN A 20 -14.61 3.20 20.22
C ASN A 20 -13.80 2.80 18.97
N PRO A 21 -12.53 2.37 19.12
CA PRO A 21 -11.62 2.17 17.99
C PRO A 21 -12.15 1.08 17.06
N THR A 22 -12.66 1.51 15.89
CA THR A 22 -13.12 0.63 14.82
C THR A 22 -11.98 0.28 13.87
N TRP A 23 -12.11 -0.81 13.12
CA TRP A 23 -11.14 -1.19 12.08
C TRP A 23 -10.93 -0.07 11.05
N ASP A 24 -11.98 0.70 10.74
CA ASP A 24 -11.91 1.87 9.86
C ASP A 24 -10.95 2.96 10.40
N LEU A 25 -10.97 3.23 11.72
CA LEU A 25 -10.03 4.18 12.34
C LEU A 25 -8.58 3.72 12.17
N PHE A 26 -8.29 2.43 12.41
CA PHE A 26 -6.95 1.88 12.23
C PHE A 26 -6.45 2.04 10.79
N ILE A 27 -7.32 1.83 9.81
CA ILE A 27 -6.98 1.99 8.39
C ILE A 27 -6.65 3.44 8.06
N VAL A 28 -7.48 4.39 8.50
CA VAL A 28 -7.25 5.82 8.28
C VAL A 28 -5.95 6.27 8.93
N VAL A 29 -5.72 5.87 10.19
CA VAL A 29 -4.49 6.23 10.91
C VAL A 29 -3.28 5.59 10.25
N PHE A 30 -3.33 4.32 9.85
CA PHE A 30 -2.24 3.65 9.17
C PHE A 30 -1.95 4.28 7.80
N LEU A 31 -2.99 4.66 7.05
CA LEU A 31 -2.86 5.37 5.79
C LEU A 31 -2.20 6.73 5.99
N LEU A 32 -2.68 7.52 6.97
CA LEU A 32 -2.18 8.88 7.23
C LEU A 32 -0.74 8.85 7.78
N VAL A 33 -0.52 8.09 8.85
CA VAL A 33 0.81 7.95 9.47
C VAL A 33 1.79 7.29 8.51
N GLY A 34 1.37 6.23 7.82
CA GLY A 34 2.17 5.59 6.79
C GLY A 34 2.56 6.59 5.70
N THR A 35 1.61 7.32 5.14
CA THR A 35 1.90 8.31 4.09
C THR A 35 2.86 9.39 4.56
N LEU A 36 2.71 9.89 5.80
CA LEU A 36 3.60 10.92 6.34
C LEU A 36 5.00 10.36 6.62
N ILE A 37 5.11 9.22 7.29
CA ILE A 37 6.40 8.59 7.58
C ILE A 37 7.11 8.25 6.27
N TYR A 38 6.44 7.59 5.34
CA TYR A 38 7.05 7.21 4.06
C TYR A 38 7.31 8.43 3.15
N GLY A 39 6.39 9.39 3.12
CA GLY A 39 6.50 10.61 2.33
C GLY A 39 7.60 11.56 2.78
N PHE A 40 7.81 11.72 4.08
CA PHE A 40 8.83 12.62 4.63
C PHE A 40 10.17 11.92 4.89
N SER A 41 10.16 10.64 5.30
CA SER A 41 11.39 9.94 5.69
C SER A 41 12.11 9.25 4.53
N MET A 42 11.44 8.98 3.40
CA MET A 42 12.03 8.24 2.28
C MET A 42 11.94 9.06 0.99
N GLY A 43 13.10 9.46 0.46
CA GLY A 43 13.18 10.17 -0.81
C GLY A 43 12.68 9.36 -2.01
N ARG A 44 12.47 10.05 -3.14
CA ARG A 44 11.92 9.52 -4.41
C ARG A 44 12.50 8.16 -4.83
N ASP A 45 13.80 7.99 -4.68
CA ASP A 45 14.52 6.81 -5.18
C ASP A 45 14.10 5.51 -4.48
N ARG A 46 13.75 5.59 -3.19
CA ARG A 46 13.37 4.43 -2.37
C ARG A 46 11.97 3.93 -2.67
N ILE A 47 11.07 4.81 -3.13
CA ILE A 47 9.68 4.43 -3.43
C ILE A 47 9.61 3.35 -4.51
N ILE A 48 10.43 3.47 -5.55
CA ILE A 48 10.48 2.48 -6.64
C ILE A 48 10.90 1.11 -6.09
N MET A 49 11.88 1.08 -5.18
CA MET A 49 12.32 -0.16 -4.54
C MET A 49 11.24 -0.79 -3.67
N ILE A 50 10.51 0.03 -2.91
CA ILE A 50 9.40 -0.42 -2.06
C ILE A 50 8.29 -1.01 -2.93
N MET A 51 7.96 -0.38 -4.06
CA MET A 51 7.02 -0.94 -5.03
C MET A 51 7.47 -2.31 -5.52
N VAL A 52 8.72 -2.45 -5.97
CA VAL A 52 9.27 -3.74 -6.40
C VAL A 52 9.22 -4.78 -5.28
N ALA A 53 9.57 -4.41 -4.05
CA ALA A 53 9.51 -5.29 -2.90
C ALA A 53 8.06 -5.76 -2.61
N VAL A 54 7.06 -4.88 -2.70
CA VAL A 54 5.64 -5.25 -2.54
C VAL A 54 5.20 -6.19 -3.64
N TYR A 55 5.54 -5.94 -4.91
CA TYR A 55 5.19 -6.83 -6.02
C TYR A 55 5.85 -8.21 -5.86
N MET A 56 7.14 -8.25 -5.53
CA MET A 56 7.86 -9.50 -5.33
C MET A 56 7.32 -10.28 -4.12
N ALA A 57 7.01 -9.60 -3.02
CA ALA A 57 6.39 -10.21 -1.86
C ALA A 57 5.00 -10.76 -2.19
N LEU A 58 4.19 -10.00 -2.93
CA LEU A 58 2.86 -10.42 -3.37
C LEU A 58 2.94 -11.68 -4.23
N VAL A 59 3.81 -11.69 -5.25
CA VAL A 59 4.01 -12.84 -6.15
C VAL A 59 4.52 -14.05 -5.38
N ALA A 60 5.48 -13.86 -4.46
CA ALA A 60 6.01 -14.94 -3.64
C ALA A 60 4.91 -15.57 -2.77
N VAL A 61 4.09 -14.74 -2.12
CA VAL A 61 2.97 -15.17 -1.27
C VAL A 61 1.91 -15.89 -2.09
N THR A 62 1.54 -15.38 -3.28
CA THR A 62 0.53 -16.06 -4.12
C THR A 62 1.02 -17.37 -4.73
N ASN A 63 2.32 -17.53 -4.94
CA ASN A 63 2.90 -18.74 -5.54
C ASN A 63 3.43 -19.73 -4.50
N LEU A 64 3.49 -19.37 -3.22
CA LEU A 64 3.86 -20.29 -2.16
C LEU A 64 2.77 -21.37 -2.06
N PRO A 65 3.11 -22.67 -2.28
CA PRO A 65 2.20 -23.74 -1.94
C PRO A 65 2.06 -23.72 -0.42
N TYR A 66 0.97 -23.15 0.09
CA TYR A 66 0.64 -23.20 1.51
C TYR A 66 0.35 -24.67 1.87
N VAL A 67 1.42 -25.41 2.18
CA VAL A 67 1.36 -26.84 2.40
C VAL A 67 0.42 -27.09 3.60
N PRO A 68 -0.67 -27.88 3.45
CA PRO A 68 -1.55 -28.22 4.57
C PRO A 68 -0.91 -29.13 5.62
N GLN A 69 0.39 -29.43 5.49
CA GLN A 69 1.10 -30.43 6.29
C GLN A 69 1.50 -29.93 7.69
N PHE A 70 1.33 -28.64 8.00
CA PHE A 70 1.41 -28.17 9.39
C PHE A 70 0.09 -28.43 10.13
N GLY A 71 -0.15 -29.72 10.41
CA GLY A 71 -0.98 -30.20 11.51
C GLY A 71 -2.47 -29.88 11.42
N ALA A 72 -3.29 -30.92 11.49
CA ALA A 72 -4.75 -30.92 11.58
C ALA A 72 -5.34 -30.23 12.84
N SER A 73 -4.69 -29.19 13.39
CA SER A 73 -5.11 -28.42 14.56
C SER A 73 -5.15 -26.90 14.30
N VAL A 74 -4.60 -26.42 13.18
CA VAL A 74 -4.71 -25.02 12.78
C VAL A 74 -6.04 -24.83 12.07
N SER A 75 -7.09 -24.63 12.86
CA SER A 75 -8.43 -24.27 12.40
C SER A 75 -8.36 -23.25 11.25
N LEU A 76 -9.25 -23.37 10.26
CA LEU A 76 -9.33 -22.49 9.07
C LEU A 76 -9.27 -20.98 9.41
N SER A 77 -9.53 -20.62 10.68
CA SER A 77 -9.34 -19.30 11.26
C SER A 77 -7.89 -18.78 11.25
N ASN A 78 -6.84 -19.62 11.32
CA ASN A 78 -5.46 -19.11 11.48
C ASN A 78 -4.67 -19.04 10.17
N GLY A 79 -5.19 -19.62 9.08
CA GLY A 79 -4.52 -19.60 7.78
C GLY A 79 -4.32 -18.20 7.21
N PHE A 80 -5.22 -17.25 7.49
CA PHE A 80 -5.07 -15.86 7.03
C PHE A 80 -3.94 -15.12 7.77
N ILE A 81 -3.74 -15.42 9.06
CA ILE A 81 -2.70 -14.80 9.89
C ILE A 81 -1.33 -15.17 9.33
N LEU A 82 -1.15 -16.45 8.95
CA LEU A 82 0.07 -16.91 8.30
C LEU A 82 0.28 -16.22 6.94
N LYS A 83 -0.76 -16.07 6.11
CA LYS A 83 -0.64 -15.36 4.81
C LYS A 83 -0.20 -13.91 4.98
N ILE A 84 -0.86 -13.17 5.88
CA ILE A 84 -0.54 -11.77 6.18
C ILE A 84 0.85 -11.66 6.80
N GLY A 85 1.19 -12.54 7.75
CA GLY A 85 2.48 -12.59 8.39
C GLY A 85 3.62 -12.90 7.42
N THR A 86 3.45 -13.87 6.51
CA THR A 86 4.43 -14.17 5.45
C THR A 86 4.57 -13.01 4.48
N PHE A 87 3.46 -12.36 4.08
CA PHE A 87 3.52 -11.18 3.21
C PHE A 87 4.26 -10.03 3.87
N LEU A 88 3.88 -9.64 5.08
CA LEU A 88 4.53 -8.57 5.83
C LEU A 88 6.00 -8.92 6.13
N GLY A 89 6.29 -10.17 6.48
CA GLY A 89 7.65 -10.66 6.74
C GLY A 89 8.53 -10.58 5.49
N LEU A 90 8.07 -11.12 4.35
CA LEU A 90 8.81 -11.02 3.09
C LEU A 90 8.95 -9.57 2.62
N PHE A 91 7.89 -8.78 2.73
CA PHE A 91 7.94 -7.35 2.44
C PHE A 91 8.98 -6.65 3.31
N ALA A 92 8.99 -6.87 4.63
CA ALA A 92 9.94 -6.25 5.53
C ALA A 92 11.40 -6.69 5.26
N ILE A 93 11.62 -7.98 4.98
CA ILE A 93 12.93 -8.52 4.62
C ILE A 93 13.42 -7.89 3.32
N LEU A 94 12.62 -7.93 2.26
CA LEU A 94 12.95 -7.34 0.96
C LEU A 94 13.17 -5.83 1.11
N PHE A 95 12.27 -5.16 1.80
CA PHE A 95 12.39 -3.73 2.09
C PHE A 95 13.73 -3.38 2.74
N PHE A 96 14.11 -4.11 3.80
CA PHE A 96 15.37 -3.87 4.48
C PHE A 96 16.59 -4.21 3.61
N MET A 97 16.53 -5.32 2.86
CA MET A 97 17.59 -5.72 1.92
C MET A 97 17.80 -4.67 0.81
N LEU A 98 16.73 -4.27 0.13
CA LEU A 98 16.79 -3.31 -0.98
C LEU A 98 17.21 -1.93 -0.47
N THR A 99 16.66 -1.50 0.68
CA THR A 99 17.04 -0.21 1.28
C THR A 99 18.51 -0.17 1.64
N ARG A 100 19.06 -1.24 2.24
CA ARG A 100 20.48 -1.31 2.61
C ARG A 100 21.40 -1.37 1.38
N SER A 101 21.00 -2.11 0.34
CA SER A 101 21.78 -2.28 -0.89
C SER A 101 21.87 -0.98 -1.71
N ALA A 102 20.75 -0.27 -1.86
CA ALA A 102 20.70 0.96 -2.65
C ALA A 102 21.16 2.20 -1.89
N LEU A 103 21.21 2.17 -0.55
CA LEU A 103 21.81 3.24 0.25
C LEU A 103 23.25 3.56 -0.19
N ASN A 104 23.98 2.55 -0.65
CA ASN A 104 25.35 2.73 -1.16
C ASN A 104 25.43 3.32 -2.57
N HIS A 105 24.36 3.29 -3.37
CA HIS A 105 24.34 3.84 -4.74
C HIS A 105 23.64 5.21 -4.84
N ALA A 106 22.71 5.53 -3.93
CA ALA A 106 21.82 6.68 -4.05
C ALA A 106 22.33 7.99 -3.40
N ILE A 107 23.44 7.96 -2.66
CA ILE A 107 23.98 9.16 -1.98
C ILE A 107 24.58 10.19 -2.98
N GLY A 108 24.74 9.83 -4.26
CA GLY A 108 25.30 10.73 -5.29
C GLY A 108 24.27 11.57 -6.10
N GLY A 109 22.97 11.41 -5.89
CA GLY A 109 21.94 12.02 -6.74
C GLY A 109 21.42 13.37 -6.25
N ASN A 110 22.25 14.42 -6.33
CA ASN A 110 21.83 15.80 -6.07
C ASN A 110 20.78 16.22 -7.12
N GLY A 111 19.50 16.43 -6.74
CA GLY A 111 18.51 16.84 -7.74
C GLY A 111 17.05 17.00 -7.30
N ALA A 112 16.70 18.24 -6.99
CA ALA A 112 15.37 18.87 -7.04
C ALA A 112 14.49 18.80 -5.77
N LEU A 113 14.67 19.83 -4.94
CA LEU A 113 13.72 20.36 -3.93
C LEU A 113 12.28 20.60 -4.47
N GLY A 114 12.03 20.55 -5.78
CA GLY A 114 10.70 20.72 -6.37
C GLY A 114 9.80 19.48 -6.38
N LYS A 115 10.27 18.30 -5.95
CA LYS A 115 9.55 17.02 -6.17
C LYS A 115 8.96 16.37 -4.91
N TRP A 116 8.92 17.06 -3.78
CA TRP A 116 8.40 16.53 -2.50
C TRP A 116 6.91 16.10 -2.57
N TRP A 117 6.08 16.84 -3.32
CA TRP A 117 4.65 16.49 -3.48
C TRP A 117 4.46 15.18 -4.27
N HIS A 118 5.35 14.88 -5.22
CA HIS A 118 5.35 13.60 -5.94
C HIS A 118 5.66 12.41 -5.02
N VAL A 119 6.58 12.61 -4.07
CA VAL A 119 6.93 11.62 -3.04
C VAL A 119 5.72 11.39 -2.13
N LEU A 120 4.97 12.44 -1.76
CA LEU A 120 3.74 12.32 -0.98
C LEU A 120 2.64 11.53 -1.70
N ILE A 121 2.37 11.82 -2.98
CA ILE A 121 1.38 11.06 -3.78
C ILE A 121 1.76 9.59 -3.83
N LEU A 122 3.00 9.32 -4.20
CA LEU A 122 3.45 7.95 -4.40
C LEU A 122 3.42 7.16 -3.08
N SER A 123 3.82 7.78 -1.97
CA SER A 123 3.72 7.18 -0.64
C SER A 123 2.28 6.89 -0.25
N PHE A 124 1.35 7.80 -0.55
CA PHE A 124 -0.08 7.59 -0.32
C PHE A 124 -0.63 6.42 -1.13
N LEU A 125 -0.31 6.39 -2.44
CA LEU A 125 -0.66 5.31 -3.35
C LEU A 125 -0.11 3.96 -2.88
N GLN A 126 1.15 3.96 -2.42
CA GLN A 126 1.83 2.77 -1.95
C GLN A 126 1.22 2.19 -0.68
N VAL A 127 0.93 3.05 0.30
CA VAL A 127 0.32 2.63 1.56
C VAL A 127 -1.11 2.15 1.32
N GLY A 128 -1.86 2.80 0.42
CA GLY A 128 -3.19 2.34 0.01
C GLY A 128 -3.18 0.97 -0.69
N MET A 129 -2.18 0.71 -1.53
CA MET A 129 -1.96 -0.61 -2.13
C MET A 129 -1.69 -1.67 -1.06
N LEU A 130 -0.80 -1.40 -0.10
CA LEU A 130 -0.50 -2.30 1.00
C LEU A 130 -1.75 -2.66 1.81
N ILE A 131 -2.56 -1.65 2.16
CA ILE A 131 -3.83 -1.85 2.85
C ILE A 131 -4.75 -2.75 2.03
N SER A 132 -4.91 -2.48 0.73
CA SER A 132 -5.78 -3.28 -0.14
C SER A 132 -5.33 -4.75 -0.24
N VAL A 133 -4.01 -4.99 -0.34
CA VAL A 133 -3.43 -6.33 -0.34
C VAL A 133 -3.70 -7.06 0.97
N VAL A 134 -3.42 -6.41 2.11
CA VAL A 134 -3.65 -6.98 3.44
C VAL A 134 -5.14 -7.32 3.62
N MET A 135 -6.05 -6.42 3.23
CA MET A 135 -7.49 -6.67 3.24
C MET A 135 -7.92 -7.83 2.37
N SER A 136 -7.22 -8.08 1.26
CA SER A 136 -7.52 -9.23 0.41
C SER A 136 -7.24 -10.58 1.08
N PHE A 137 -6.45 -10.58 2.14
CA PHE A 137 -6.18 -11.77 2.93
C PHE A 137 -7.11 -11.90 4.15
N LEU A 138 -7.86 -10.85 4.52
CA LEU A 138 -8.78 -10.90 5.66
C LEU A 138 -10.01 -11.79 5.37
N PRO A 139 -10.47 -12.59 6.35
CA PRO A 139 -11.72 -13.34 6.25
C PRO A 139 -12.95 -12.42 6.18
N ALA A 140 -14.02 -12.88 5.54
CA ALA A 140 -15.27 -12.13 5.38
C ALA A 140 -15.85 -11.58 6.70
N VAL A 141 -15.68 -12.32 7.80
CA VAL A 141 -16.16 -11.93 9.15
C VAL A 141 -15.56 -10.59 9.62
N TRP A 142 -14.29 -10.34 9.31
CA TRP A 142 -13.62 -9.09 9.67
C TRP A 142 -13.98 -7.96 8.70
N LEU A 143 -14.22 -8.33 7.44
CA LEU A 143 -14.70 -7.38 6.44
C LEU A 143 -16.10 -6.88 6.80
N GLU A 144 -16.96 -7.73 7.39
CA GLU A 144 -18.31 -7.39 7.85
C GLU A 144 -18.38 -6.28 8.90
N GLY A 145 -17.29 -6.01 9.63
CA GLY A 145 -17.18 -4.89 10.56
C GLY A 145 -16.88 -3.53 9.90
N LEU A 146 -16.33 -3.54 8.68
CA LEU A 146 -15.90 -2.32 7.97
C LEU A 146 -17.09 -1.54 7.42
N ALA A 147 -16.95 -0.21 7.39
CA ALA A 147 -17.88 0.67 6.69
C ALA A 147 -18.02 0.30 5.20
N ALA A 148 -19.20 0.54 4.63
CA ALA A 148 -19.48 0.26 3.22
C ALA A 148 -18.47 0.97 2.30
N LEU A 149 -18.12 2.22 2.62
CA LEU A 149 -17.15 3.02 1.86
C LEU A 149 -15.77 2.35 1.82
N THR A 150 -15.25 1.92 2.96
CA THR A 150 -13.94 1.26 3.08
C THR A 150 -13.89 -0.04 2.29
N ARG A 151 -14.97 -0.83 2.31
CA ARG A 151 -15.06 -2.04 1.47
C ARG A 151 -15.08 -1.71 -0.01
N THR A 152 -15.87 -0.71 -0.42
CA THR A 152 -15.92 -0.33 -1.83
C THR A 152 -14.57 0.17 -2.34
N VAL A 153 -13.83 0.93 -1.52
CA VAL A 153 -12.53 1.50 -1.92
C VAL A 153 -11.39 0.47 -1.90
N PHE A 154 -11.30 -0.38 -0.88
CA PHE A 154 -10.11 -1.23 -0.68
C PHE A 154 -10.34 -2.73 -0.94
N VAL A 155 -11.59 -3.21 -0.82
CA VAL A 155 -11.94 -4.65 -0.88
C VAL A 155 -12.58 -5.03 -2.22
N SER A 156 -13.30 -4.10 -2.87
CA SER A 156 -13.97 -4.37 -4.13
C SER A 156 -12.97 -4.77 -5.23
N ALA A 157 -13.41 -5.57 -6.20
CA ALA A 157 -12.56 -6.00 -7.33
C ALA A 157 -11.98 -4.79 -8.08
N TRP A 158 -12.79 -3.76 -8.30
CA TRP A 158 -12.38 -2.50 -8.93
C TRP A 158 -11.46 -1.68 -8.03
N GLY A 159 -11.68 -1.68 -6.72
CA GLY A 159 -10.81 -1.02 -5.75
C GLY A 159 -9.42 -1.64 -5.72
N LYS A 160 -9.34 -2.98 -5.62
CA LYS A 160 -8.07 -3.73 -5.65
C LYS A 160 -7.31 -3.50 -6.95
N PHE A 161 -8.01 -3.54 -8.09
CA PHE A 161 -7.43 -3.28 -9.39
C PHE A 161 -6.89 -1.84 -9.49
N GLY A 162 -7.69 -0.86 -9.04
CA GLY A 162 -7.28 0.54 -8.97
C GLY A 162 -6.06 0.76 -8.10
N TRP A 163 -6.05 0.25 -6.86
CA TRP A 163 -4.93 0.39 -5.94
C TRP A 163 -3.66 -0.36 -6.38
N SER A 164 -3.78 -1.43 -7.15
CA SER A 164 -2.62 -2.11 -7.75
C SER A 164 -2.05 -1.32 -8.93
N LEU A 165 -2.90 -0.72 -9.78
CA LEU A 165 -2.43 0.02 -10.96
C LEU A 165 -1.98 1.45 -10.66
N LEU A 166 -2.62 2.11 -9.68
CA LEU A 166 -2.36 3.50 -9.35
C LEU A 166 -0.87 3.80 -9.10
N PRO A 167 -0.12 3.00 -8.30
CA PRO A 167 1.31 3.20 -8.11
C PRO A 167 2.10 3.15 -9.43
N ILE A 168 1.76 2.22 -10.34
CA ILE A 168 2.41 2.07 -11.65
C ILE A 168 2.14 3.31 -12.50
N PHE A 169 0.88 3.75 -12.58
CA PHE A 169 0.51 4.95 -13.31
C PHE A 169 1.19 6.20 -12.74
N GLY A 170 1.28 6.30 -11.41
CA GLY A 170 2.02 7.36 -10.72
C GLY A 170 3.48 7.41 -11.17
N LEU A 171 4.15 6.25 -11.20
CA LEU A 171 5.52 6.16 -11.70
C LEU A 171 5.64 6.53 -13.18
N LEU A 172 4.73 6.09 -14.04
CA LEU A 172 4.78 6.42 -15.48
C LEU A 172 4.66 7.92 -15.70
N VAL A 173 3.69 8.58 -15.08
CA VAL A 173 3.49 10.04 -15.21
C VAL A 173 4.71 10.80 -14.69
N ILE A 174 5.25 10.39 -13.55
CA ILE A 174 6.41 11.06 -12.94
C ILE A 174 7.68 10.81 -13.76
N GLY A 175 7.89 9.58 -14.23
CA GLY A 175 9.02 9.22 -15.09
C GLY A 175 9.04 10.02 -16.38
N MET A 176 7.89 10.17 -17.04
CA MET A 176 7.76 10.97 -18.27
C MET A 176 8.00 12.46 -18.06
N SER A 177 7.59 13.03 -16.92
CA SER A 177 7.81 14.46 -16.63
C SER A 177 9.30 14.83 -16.55
N ASN A 178 10.10 13.89 -16.06
CA ASN A 178 11.52 14.06 -15.80
C ASN A 178 12.35 14.08 -17.09
N GLU A 179 11.87 13.40 -18.13
CA GLU A 179 12.52 13.30 -19.45
C GLU A 179 12.38 14.61 -20.25
N ARG A 180 11.23 15.30 -20.12
CA ARG A 180 10.99 16.61 -20.76
C ARG A 180 11.87 17.72 -20.21
N ASP A 181 12.11 17.72 -18.90
CA ASP A 181 12.98 18.73 -18.27
C ASP A 181 14.44 18.61 -18.75
N ARG A 182 14.87 17.39 -19.13
CA ARG A 182 16.23 17.15 -19.64
C ARG A 182 16.38 17.53 -21.11
N SER A 183 15.37 17.30 -21.95
CA SER A 183 15.44 17.68 -23.37
C SER A 183 15.51 19.20 -23.56
N ASN A 184 14.81 19.95 -22.70
CA ASN A 184 14.75 21.41 -22.76
C ASN A 184 16.02 22.13 -22.26
N SER A 185 17.00 21.40 -21.72
CA SER A 185 18.28 21.96 -21.24
C SER A 185 19.39 21.94 -22.30
N TYR A 186 19.12 21.38 -23.48
CA TYR A 186 20.07 21.28 -24.59
C TYR A 186 19.70 22.16 -25.80
N ASP A 187 18.59 22.91 -25.71
CA ASP A 187 18.14 23.92 -26.67
C ASP A 187 18.37 25.34 -26.10
#